data_AF-A0A6I9YE07-F1
#
_entry.id   AF-A0A6I9YE07-F1
#
_cell.length_a   1.000
_cell.length_b   1.000
_cell.length_c   1.000
_cell.angle_alpha   90.00
_cell.angle_beta   90.00
_cell.angle_gamma   90.00
#
_symmetry.space_group_name_H-M   'P 1'
#
loop_
_entity.id
_entity.type
_entity.pdbx_description
1 polymer ?
#
loop_
_entity_poly.entity_id
_entity_poly.type
_entity_poly.pdbx_seq_one_letter_code
_entity_poly.pdbx_strand_id
1 'polypeptide(L)'
;MTSLTQRSSGLVQRRTEASRSAADKDRGAGGGNGGGGGGGGPEEEGRRDEQGEEEKGDSKETRLTLMEEVLLLGLKDREVICKSDAPTGDVLLDEALKHIKETQPPETVQNWIELLSGETWNPLKLHYQLRNVRERLAKNLVEKGVLTTEKQNFLLFDMTTHPLTNNNIKQRLIKKVQEAVLDRWVNDPHRMDKRLLALIYLAHASDVLENAFAPLLDEQYDLATKRVRQLLDLDPEVECTKANTNEVLWAVVAAFTK
;
A
#
# COMPACT_ATOMS: atom_id res chain seq x y z
N MET A 1 1.68 -59.07 17.88
CA MET A 1 2.34 -58.34 18.98
C MET A 1 2.71 -56.97 18.46
N THR A 2 2.33 -55.92 19.20
CA THR A 2 2.90 -54.54 19.24
C THR A 2 3.02 -53.76 17.92
N SER A 3 2.22 -52.72 17.63
CA SER A 3 2.02 -51.42 18.34
C SER A 3 2.92 -50.29 17.82
N LEU A 4 2.28 -49.29 17.17
CA LEU A 4 2.47 -47.82 17.33
C LEU A 4 3.84 -47.20 16.89
N THR A 5 3.98 -45.99 16.34
CA THR A 5 3.13 -44.78 16.34
C THR A 5 3.59 -43.83 15.22
N GLN A 6 2.65 -43.18 14.54
CA GLN A 6 2.84 -42.04 13.65
C GLN A 6 2.65 -40.75 14.48
N ARG A 7 3.59 -39.81 14.43
CA ARG A 7 3.51 -38.49 15.09
C ARG A 7 2.72 -37.52 14.20
N SER A 8 1.55 -37.08 14.66
CA SER A 8 0.87 -35.88 14.18
C SER A 8 0.96 -34.78 15.24
N SER A 9 1.62 -33.67 14.89
CA SER A 9 1.71 -32.45 15.70
C SER A 9 0.54 -31.54 15.32
N GLY A 10 -0.59 -31.70 16.01
CA GLY A 10 -1.69 -30.73 16.01
C GLY A 10 -1.45 -29.66 17.08
N LEU A 11 -1.76 -28.40 16.76
CA LEU A 11 -1.76 -27.29 17.72
C LEU A 11 -2.85 -27.52 18.77
N VAL A 12 -2.45 -28.02 19.93
CA VAL A 12 -3.32 -28.20 21.10
C VAL A 12 -3.45 -26.85 21.81
N GLN A 13 -4.66 -26.31 21.81
CA GLN A 13 -5.03 -25.08 22.50
C GLN A 13 -5.06 -25.35 24.01
N ARG A 14 -4.00 -24.92 24.71
CA ARG A 14 -3.83 -25.11 26.15
C ARG A 14 -4.73 -24.12 26.88
N ARG A 15 -5.89 -24.60 27.35
CA ARG A 15 -6.83 -23.85 28.19
C ARG A 15 -6.20 -23.71 29.59
N THR A 16 -5.78 -22.51 29.96
CA THR A 16 -5.26 -22.19 31.30
C THR A 16 -6.40 -21.84 32.26
N GLU A 17 -6.28 -22.31 33.50
CA GLU A 17 -7.31 -22.39 34.56
C GLU A 17 -7.70 -21.05 35.22
N ALA A 18 -7.67 -19.94 34.48
CA ALA A 18 -7.98 -18.61 35.03
C ALA A 18 -9.47 -18.20 34.89
N SER A 19 -10.33 -19.00 34.24
CA SER A 19 -11.72 -18.61 33.95
C SER A 19 -12.79 -19.33 34.79
N ARG A 20 -12.39 -20.06 35.85
CA ARG A 20 -13.34 -20.83 36.69
C ARG A 20 -13.79 -20.14 37.99
N SER A 21 -13.26 -18.97 38.32
CA SER A 21 -13.58 -18.29 39.59
C SER A 21 -14.22 -16.92 39.38
N ALA A 22 -15.43 -16.90 38.81
CA ALA A 22 -16.30 -15.71 38.82
C ALA A 22 -17.81 -16.02 38.72
N ALA A 23 -18.23 -17.29 38.78
CA ALA A 23 -19.62 -17.67 38.50
C ALA A 23 -20.27 -18.58 39.54
N ASP A 24 -19.78 -18.58 40.79
CA ASP A 24 -20.45 -19.34 41.85
C ASP A 24 -20.27 -18.70 43.23
N LYS A 25 -20.99 -17.59 43.46
CA LYS A 25 -21.16 -17.02 44.80
C LYS A 25 -22.33 -16.05 44.90
N ASP A 26 -23.55 -16.52 44.64
CA ASP A 26 -24.74 -15.96 45.32
C ASP A 26 -25.99 -16.85 45.21
N ARG A 27 -26.03 -18.00 45.91
CA ARG A 27 -27.30 -18.68 46.25
C ARG A 27 -27.18 -19.48 47.56
N GLY A 28 -27.81 -18.95 48.61
CA GLY A 28 -28.55 -19.76 49.59
C GLY A 28 -28.01 -19.80 51.02
N ALA A 29 -28.72 -19.14 51.94
CA ALA A 29 -29.06 -19.66 53.28
C ALA A 29 -30.08 -18.73 53.99
N GLY A 30 -31.16 -19.31 54.50
CA GLY A 30 -32.06 -18.64 55.45
C GLY A 30 -33.49 -19.19 55.44
N GLY A 31 -33.73 -20.28 56.16
CA GLY A 31 -35.07 -20.82 56.40
C GLY A 31 -35.72 -20.30 57.69
N GLY A 32 -37.04 -20.53 57.83
CA GLY A 32 -37.65 -20.80 59.13
C GLY A 32 -38.80 -19.91 59.63
N ASN A 33 -40.03 -20.27 59.22
CA ASN A 33 -41.24 -20.44 60.06
C ASN A 33 -42.09 -19.23 60.56
N GLY A 34 -43.41 -19.30 60.28
CA GLY A 34 -44.45 -19.01 61.28
C GLY A 34 -45.62 -18.07 60.89
N GLY A 35 -46.77 -18.65 60.53
CA GLY A 35 -48.08 -18.23 61.06
C GLY A 35 -49.01 -17.29 60.27
N GLY A 36 -50.14 -17.84 59.77
CA GLY A 36 -51.49 -17.32 60.05
C GLY A 36 -52.18 -16.39 59.03
N GLY A 37 -53.31 -16.87 58.47
CA GLY A 37 -54.55 -16.08 58.39
C GLY A 37 -55.01 -15.48 57.04
N GLY A 38 -55.81 -16.25 56.30
CA GLY A 38 -57.15 -15.88 55.76
C GLY A 38 -57.37 -14.66 54.84
N GLY A 39 -58.02 -14.90 53.69
CA GLY A 39 -59.09 -14.01 53.18
C GLY A 39 -59.06 -13.58 51.71
N GLY A 40 -59.79 -14.30 50.84
CA GLY A 40 -60.81 -13.80 49.90
C GLY A 40 -60.47 -12.90 48.68
N GLY A 41 -60.87 -13.35 47.48
CA GLY A 41 -61.39 -12.50 46.38
C GLY A 41 -60.65 -12.56 45.02
N PRO A 42 -61.31 -12.98 43.91
CA PRO A 42 -60.77 -12.97 42.53
C PRO A 42 -61.31 -11.80 41.67
N GLU A 43 -60.79 -11.61 40.44
CA GLU A 43 -61.45 -11.12 39.19
C GLU A 43 -60.40 -10.49 38.23
N GLU A 44 -60.19 -11.07 37.03
CA GLU A 44 -60.66 -10.63 35.67
C GLU A 44 -59.86 -9.43 35.11
N GLU A 45 -59.55 -9.21 33.82
CA GLU A 45 -59.61 -9.83 32.49
C GLU A 45 -58.85 -8.83 31.57
N GLY A 46 -58.41 -9.20 30.37
CA GLY A 46 -58.15 -8.21 29.32
C GLY A 46 -57.04 -8.52 28.32
N ARG A 47 -57.37 -9.30 27.29
CA ARG A 47 -56.58 -9.52 26.07
C ARG A 47 -57.07 -8.54 24.99
N ARG A 48 -56.17 -7.78 24.34
CA ARG A 48 -56.41 -7.19 23.00
C ARG A 48 -55.08 -6.80 22.34
N ASP A 49 -54.76 -7.55 21.29
CA ASP A 49 -53.79 -7.23 20.25
C ASP A 49 -54.37 -6.15 19.33
N GLU A 50 -53.63 -5.08 19.06
CA GLU A 50 -53.74 -4.32 17.81
C GLU A 50 -52.32 -3.97 17.34
N GLN A 51 -52.03 -4.38 16.10
CA GLN A 51 -50.75 -4.26 15.40
C GLN A 51 -50.51 -2.82 14.98
N GLY A 52 -49.29 -2.32 15.23
CA GLY A 52 -48.71 -1.12 14.64
C GLY A 52 -47.41 -1.50 13.93
N GLU A 53 -47.26 -1.00 12.72
CA GLU A 53 -46.41 -1.49 11.63
C GLU A 53 -44.90 -1.46 11.87
N GLU A 54 -44.23 -2.29 11.08
CA GLU A 54 -42.81 -2.58 11.02
C GLU A 54 -41.94 -1.34 10.73
N GLU A 55 -40.98 -1.06 11.60
CA GLU A 55 -39.72 -0.43 11.18
C GLU A 55 -38.58 -1.33 11.66
N LYS A 56 -38.27 -2.33 10.83
CA LYS A 56 -37.14 -3.24 11.02
C LYS A 56 -35.85 -2.46 10.76
N GLY A 57 -35.41 -1.71 11.77
CA GLY A 57 -34.10 -1.09 11.81
C GLY A 57 -33.01 -2.15 11.71
N ASP A 58 -32.49 -2.34 10.50
CA ASP A 58 -31.24 -3.05 10.30
C ASP A 58 -30.11 -2.17 10.81
N SER A 59 -29.86 -2.24 12.11
CA SER A 59 -28.72 -1.57 12.75
C SER A 59 -27.98 -2.58 13.60
N LYS A 60 -27.59 -3.70 12.99
CA LYS A 60 -26.42 -4.44 13.48
C LYS A 60 -25.18 -3.65 13.10
N GLU A 61 -24.87 -2.67 13.94
CA GLU A 61 -23.58 -1.99 13.91
C GLU A 61 -22.49 -3.06 13.94
N THR A 62 -21.75 -3.17 12.84
CA THR A 62 -20.69 -4.16 12.72
C THR A 62 -19.60 -3.75 13.68
N ARG A 63 -19.51 -4.44 14.83
CA ARG A 63 -18.49 -4.15 15.83
C ARG A 63 -17.14 -4.64 15.33
N LEU A 64 -16.28 -3.69 15.01
CA LEU A 64 -14.89 -3.94 14.69
C LEU A 64 -14.09 -3.99 16.00
N THR A 65 -13.10 -4.87 16.06
CA THR A 65 -12.06 -4.86 17.07
C THR A 65 -11.12 -3.69 16.80
N LEU A 66 -10.44 -3.17 17.83
CA LEU A 66 -9.44 -2.11 17.65
C LEU A 66 -8.37 -2.47 16.60
N MET A 67 -8.02 -3.75 16.45
CA MET A 67 -7.10 -4.18 15.39
C MET A 67 -7.74 -4.11 13.99
N GLU A 68 -9.02 -4.45 13.85
CA GLU A 68 -9.76 -4.30 12.59
C GLU A 68 -9.99 -2.84 12.24
N GLU A 69 -10.31 -1.98 13.21
CA GLU A 69 -10.41 -0.53 13.00
C GLU A 69 -9.07 0.06 12.60
N VAL A 70 -7.98 -0.28 13.30
CA VAL A 70 -6.61 0.15 12.95
C VAL A 70 -6.20 -0.38 11.58
N LEU A 71 -6.54 -1.63 11.25
CA LEU A 71 -6.30 -2.21 9.94
C LEU A 71 -7.11 -1.47 8.85
N LEU A 72 -8.39 -1.20 9.09
CA LEU A 72 -9.28 -0.46 8.18
C LEU A 72 -8.87 1.01 8.02
N LEU A 73 -8.29 1.63 9.04
CA LEU A 73 -7.68 2.96 8.95
C LEU A 73 -6.39 2.95 8.09
N GLY A 74 -5.69 1.81 8.03
CA GLY A 74 -4.48 1.60 7.23
C GLY A 74 -4.74 1.18 5.77
N LEU A 75 -5.88 0.53 5.50
CA LEU A 75 -6.33 0.10 4.17
C LEU A 75 -6.87 1.29 3.35
N LYS A 76 -5.99 2.25 3.03
CA LYS A 76 -6.29 3.27 2.02
C LYS A 76 -6.00 2.69 0.62
N ASP A 77 -6.82 1.72 0.26
CA ASP A 77 -6.63 0.85 -0.89
C ASP A 77 -7.11 1.54 -2.17
N ARG A 78 -6.21 2.32 -2.79
CA ARG A 78 -6.43 2.70 -4.19
C ARG A 78 -6.13 1.50 -5.05
N GLU A 79 -7.18 0.80 -5.42
CA GLU A 79 -7.14 -0.27 -6.40
C GLU A 79 -6.69 0.25 -7.77
N VAL A 80 -5.81 -0.50 -8.42
CA VAL A 80 -5.36 -0.18 -9.78
C VAL A 80 -6.30 -0.86 -10.77
N ILE A 81 -7.06 -0.06 -11.51
CA ILE A 81 -7.99 -0.53 -12.53
C ILE A 81 -7.41 -0.29 -13.93
N CYS A 82 -7.26 -1.36 -14.70
CA CYS A 82 -6.85 -1.29 -16.10
C CYS A 82 -7.95 -0.64 -16.95
N LYS A 83 -7.65 0.50 -17.58
CA LYS A 83 -8.58 1.21 -18.49
C LYS A 83 -8.40 0.83 -19.95
N SER A 84 -7.19 0.48 -20.36
CA SER A 84 -6.83 0.14 -21.73
C SER A 84 -5.71 -0.90 -21.72
N ASP A 85 -5.84 -1.90 -22.58
CA ASP A 85 -4.87 -2.99 -22.76
C ASP A 85 -3.99 -2.80 -24.00
N ALA A 86 -3.98 -1.60 -24.59
CA ALA A 86 -3.13 -1.29 -25.73
C ALA A 86 -1.65 -1.35 -25.32
N PRO A 87 -0.79 -2.02 -26.11
CA PRO A 87 0.64 -2.11 -25.80
C PRO A 87 1.28 -0.72 -25.86
N THR A 88 2.10 -0.43 -24.87
CA THR A 88 2.85 0.83 -24.74
C THR A 88 4.11 0.85 -25.58
N GLY A 89 4.60 -0.33 -25.99
CA GLY A 89 5.86 -0.50 -26.70
C GLY A 89 7.09 -0.54 -25.79
N ASP A 90 6.90 -0.45 -24.46
CA ASP A 90 7.94 -0.74 -23.48
C ASP A 90 7.67 -2.10 -22.83
N VAL A 91 8.65 -3.01 -22.92
CA VAL A 91 8.50 -4.40 -22.49
C VAL A 91 8.17 -4.51 -21.00
N LEU A 92 8.70 -3.62 -20.14
CA LEU A 92 8.45 -3.68 -18.70
C LEU A 92 7.03 -3.21 -18.37
N LEU A 93 6.59 -2.12 -19.04
CA LEU A 93 5.24 -1.60 -18.87
C LEU A 93 4.20 -2.59 -19.39
N ASP A 94 4.45 -3.24 -20.51
CA ASP A 94 3.53 -4.20 -21.11
C ASP A 94 3.42 -5.50 -20.29
N GLU A 95 4.51 -5.92 -19.64
CA GLU A 95 4.51 -7.04 -18.69
C GLU A 95 3.74 -6.71 -17.41
N ALA A 96 3.97 -5.53 -16.82
CA ALA A 96 3.19 -5.07 -15.67
C ALA A 96 1.70 -4.92 -16.02
N LEU A 97 1.38 -4.40 -17.22
CA LEU A 97 0.01 -4.28 -17.70
C LEU A 97 -0.68 -5.64 -17.85
N LYS A 98 0.05 -6.65 -18.34
CA LYS A 98 -0.46 -8.02 -18.44
C LYS A 98 -0.84 -8.57 -17.06
N HIS A 99 0.06 -8.41 -16.09
CA HIS A 99 -0.21 -8.82 -14.70
C HIS A 99 -1.43 -8.12 -14.13
N ILE A 100 -1.52 -6.80 -14.25
CA ILE A 100 -2.64 -6.00 -13.74
C ILE A 100 -3.97 -6.44 -14.34
N LYS A 101 -3.99 -6.79 -15.63
CA LYS A 101 -5.20 -7.25 -16.33
C LYS A 101 -5.66 -8.65 -15.89
N GLU A 102 -4.71 -9.54 -15.59
CA GLU A 102 -5.00 -10.94 -15.27
C GLU A 102 -5.39 -11.15 -13.79
N THR A 103 -5.07 -10.20 -12.92
CA THR A 103 -5.37 -10.29 -11.49
C THR A 103 -6.80 -9.87 -11.15
N GLN A 104 -7.50 -10.74 -10.42
CA GLN A 104 -8.84 -10.47 -9.88
C GLN A 104 -8.97 -11.14 -8.50
N PRO A 105 -9.41 -10.43 -7.44
CA PRO A 105 -9.83 -9.02 -7.41
C PRO A 105 -8.67 -8.03 -7.69
N PRO A 106 -8.97 -6.77 -8.05
CA PRO A 106 -7.96 -5.74 -8.23
C PRO A 106 -7.08 -5.58 -6.99
N GLU A 107 -5.80 -5.32 -7.21
CA GLU A 107 -4.84 -5.07 -6.13
C GLU A 107 -4.55 -3.58 -6.00
N THR A 108 -4.07 -3.19 -4.82
CA THR A 108 -3.77 -1.81 -4.47
C THR A 108 -2.44 -1.36 -5.07
N VAL A 109 -2.23 -0.05 -5.19
CA VAL A 109 -0.94 0.50 -5.67
C VAL A 109 0.23 -0.01 -4.83
N GLN A 110 0.10 -0.03 -3.50
CA GLN A 110 1.15 -0.53 -2.60
C GLN A 110 1.45 -2.01 -2.87
N ASN A 111 0.40 -2.85 -2.94
CA ASN A 111 0.61 -4.28 -3.18
C ASN A 111 1.21 -4.53 -4.57
N TRP A 112 0.83 -3.77 -5.61
CA TRP A 112 1.47 -3.86 -6.92
C TRP A 112 2.97 -3.53 -6.87
N ILE A 113 3.38 -2.52 -6.10
CA ILE A 113 4.80 -2.18 -5.92
C ILE A 113 5.54 -3.36 -5.25
N GLU A 114 4.97 -3.96 -4.20
CA GLU A 114 5.56 -5.11 -3.52
C GLU A 114 5.65 -6.35 -4.42
N LEU A 115 4.59 -6.63 -5.19
CA LEU A 115 4.51 -7.77 -6.12
C LEU A 115 5.54 -7.63 -7.25
N LEU A 116 5.57 -6.48 -7.92
CA LEU A 116 6.45 -6.24 -9.07
C LEU A 116 7.93 -6.15 -8.65
N SER A 117 8.21 -5.65 -7.44
CA SER A 117 9.56 -5.62 -6.85
C SER A 117 10.00 -6.99 -6.32
N GLY A 118 9.05 -7.89 -6.05
CA GLY A 118 9.30 -9.22 -5.49
C GLY A 118 9.52 -9.21 -3.97
N GLU A 119 8.95 -8.24 -3.28
CA GLU A 119 8.96 -8.13 -1.81
C GLU A 119 7.91 -9.04 -1.16
N THR A 120 6.98 -9.57 -1.95
CA THR A 120 5.96 -10.49 -1.49
C THR A 120 6.54 -11.87 -1.10
N TRP A 121 6.03 -12.42 0.00
CA TRP A 121 6.34 -13.79 0.42
C TRP A 121 5.29 -14.81 -0.03
N ASN A 122 4.24 -14.40 -0.75
CA ASN A 122 3.19 -15.31 -1.19
C ASN A 122 3.67 -16.18 -2.37
N PRO A 123 3.81 -17.51 -2.20
CA PRO A 123 4.33 -18.39 -3.26
C PRO A 123 3.52 -18.35 -4.56
N LEU A 124 2.20 -18.15 -4.44
CA LEU A 124 1.31 -18.09 -5.60
C LEU A 124 1.48 -16.79 -6.39
N LYS A 125 2.04 -15.74 -5.77
CA LYS A 125 2.23 -14.41 -6.37
C LYS A 125 3.69 -14.08 -6.72
N LEU A 126 4.63 -15.01 -6.50
CA LEU A 126 6.04 -14.80 -6.86
C LEU A 126 6.28 -14.61 -8.37
N HIS A 127 5.36 -15.07 -9.20
CA HIS A 127 5.48 -14.95 -10.65
C HIS A 127 5.19 -13.53 -11.18
N TYR A 128 4.70 -12.61 -10.34
CA TYR A 128 4.46 -11.21 -10.70
C TYR A 128 5.74 -10.35 -10.70
N GLN A 129 6.82 -10.84 -10.12
CA GLN A 129 8.07 -10.07 -10.01
C GLN A 129 8.66 -9.78 -11.39
N LEU A 130 8.96 -8.50 -11.66
CA LEU A 130 9.67 -8.10 -12.86
C LEU A 130 11.15 -8.50 -12.75
N ARG A 131 11.62 -9.30 -13.70
CA ARG A 131 12.99 -9.82 -13.71
C ARG A 131 13.88 -9.07 -14.69
N ASN A 132 15.17 -9.03 -14.35
CA ASN A 132 16.23 -8.43 -15.17
C ASN A 132 15.92 -6.99 -15.61
N VAL A 133 15.30 -6.22 -14.69
CA VAL A 133 14.85 -4.85 -14.97
C VAL A 133 16.02 -3.98 -15.41
N ARG A 134 17.18 -4.11 -14.75
CA ARG A 134 18.38 -3.32 -15.06
C ARG A 134 18.88 -3.59 -16.48
N GLU A 135 18.98 -4.86 -16.86
CA GLU A 135 19.48 -5.29 -18.16
C GLU A 135 18.51 -4.88 -19.28
N ARG A 136 17.21 -4.97 -19.03
CA ARG A 136 16.18 -4.53 -19.98
C ARG A 136 16.18 -3.01 -20.17
N LEU A 137 16.32 -2.25 -19.09
CA LEU A 137 16.48 -0.79 -19.16
C LEU A 137 17.75 -0.40 -19.92
N ALA A 138 18.88 -1.07 -19.64
CA ALA A 138 20.14 -0.84 -20.34
C ALA A 138 19.99 -1.11 -21.84
N LYS A 139 19.37 -2.23 -22.23
CA LYS A 139 19.08 -2.56 -23.63
C LYS A 139 18.23 -1.48 -24.31
N ASN A 140 17.14 -1.04 -23.68
CA ASN A 140 16.29 0.02 -24.23
C ASN A 140 17.06 1.35 -24.40
N LEU A 141 17.99 1.66 -23.50
CA LEU A 141 18.84 2.85 -23.61
C LEU A 141 19.92 2.72 -24.70
N VAL A 142 20.43 1.52 -24.95
CA VAL A 142 21.33 1.23 -26.09
C VAL A 142 20.57 1.37 -27.40
N GLU A 143 19.36 0.83 -27.52
CA GLU A 143 18.52 0.96 -28.72
C GLU A 143 18.16 2.43 -29.03
N LYS A 144 18.03 3.26 -27.99
CA LYS A 144 17.82 4.72 -28.12
C LYS A 144 19.11 5.51 -28.37
N GLY A 145 20.27 4.85 -28.42
CA GLY A 145 21.57 5.49 -28.64
C GLY A 145 22.05 6.36 -27.48
N VAL A 146 21.55 6.12 -26.26
CA VAL A 146 22.00 6.83 -25.03
C VAL A 146 23.22 6.14 -24.44
N LEU A 147 23.18 4.81 -24.39
CA LEU A 147 24.31 3.95 -23.99
C LEU A 147 24.88 3.24 -25.23
N THR A 148 26.08 2.70 -25.11
CA THR A 148 26.63 1.72 -26.06
C THR A 148 26.82 0.37 -25.40
N THR A 149 27.19 -0.64 -26.16
CA THR A 149 27.60 -1.94 -25.65
C THR A 149 29.08 -2.12 -25.91
N GLU A 150 29.86 -2.24 -24.84
CA GLU A 150 31.29 -2.46 -24.90
C GLU A 150 31.68 -3.74 -24.17
N LYS A 151 32.57 -4.52 -24.78
CA LYS A 151 33.13 -5.71 -24.16
C LYS A 151 34.43 -5.33 -23.45
N GLN A 152 34.41 -5.34 -22.11
CA GLN A 152 35.61 -5.15 -21.31
C GLN A 152 36.25 -6.51 -21.04
N ASN A 153 37.50 -6.67 -21.50
CA ASN A 153 38.24 -7.91 -21.30
C ASN A 153 38.99 -7.83 -19.96
N PHE A 154 38.63 -8.72 -19.03
CA PHE A 154 39.39 -8.96 -17.81
C PHE A 154 40.31 -10.17 -18.01
N LEU A 155 41.30 -10.34 -17.13
CA LEU A 155 42.30 -11.40 -17.25
C LEU A 155 41.69 -12.81 -17.33
N LEU A 156 40.52 -13.04 -16.72
CA LEU A 156 39.88 -14.36 -16.61
C LEU A 156 38.51 -14.45 -17.28
N PHE A 157 37.92 -13.34 -17.70
CA PHE A 157 36.58 -13.29 -18.29
C PHE A 157 36.37 -11.99 -19.03
N ASP A 158 35.38 -11.97 -19.90
CA ASP A 158 34.94 -10.74 -20.53
C ASP A 158 33.61 -10.30 -19.92
N MET A 159 33.46 -9.00 -19.67
CA MET A 159 32.25 -8.41 -19.13
C MET A 159 31.66 -7.44 -20.14
N THR A 160 30.39 -7.63 -20.46
CA THR A 160 29.63 -6.64 -21.23
C THR A 160 29.31 -5.45 -20.33
N THR A 161 29.67 -4.26 -20.76
CA THR A 161 29.43 -3.00 -20.07
C THR A 161 28.65 -2.05 -20.96
N HIS A 162 27.93 -1.11 -20.33
CA HIS A 162 27.08 -0.16 -21.03
C HIS A 162 27.44 1.29 -20.70
N PRO A 163 28.58 1.80 -21.19
CA PRO A 163 28.98 3.18 -20.90
C PRO A 163 28.06 4.19 -21.60
N LEU A 164 27.96 5.37 -21.01
CA LEU A 164 27.19 6.49 -21.55
C LEU A 164 27.91 7.11 -22.74
N THR A 165 27.29 7.11 -23.91
CA THR A 165 27.82 7.78 -25.10
C THR A 165 27.27 9.18 -25.25
N ASN A 166 25.97 9.37 -24.98
CA ASN A 166 25.31 10.65 -25.19
C ASN A 166 25.23 11.47 -23.90
N ASN A 167 26.34 12.13 -23.54
CA ASN A 167 26.38 13.00 -22.35
C ASN A 167 25.42 14.19 -22.47
N ASN A 168 25.10 14.66 -23.70
CA ASN A 168 24.17 15.77 -23.90
C ASN A 168 22.77 15.47 -23.37
N ILE A 169 22.28 14.23 -23.53
CA ILE A 169 20.97 13.83 -23.00
C ILE A 169 20.98 13.87 -21.47
N LYS A 170 22.04 13.37 -20.83
CA LYS A 170 22.19 13.42 -19.37
C LYS A 170 22.22 14.87 -18.87
N GLN A 171 23.00 15.74 -19.52
CA GLN A 171 23.07 17.16 -19.13
C GLN A 171 21.73 17.88 -19.30
N ARG A 172 20.98 17.62 -20.39
CA ARG A 172 19.63 18.17 -20.57
C ARG A 172 18.66 17.69 -19.49
N LEU A 173 18.75 16.41 -19.09
CA LEU A 173 17.92 15.86 -18.02
C LEU A 173 18.21 16.54 -16.68
N ILE A 174 19.49 16.66 -16.31
CA ILE A 174 19.93 17.34 -15.09
C ILE A 174 19.43 18.79 -15.10
N LYS A 175 19.67 19.52 -16.20
CA LYS A 175 19.21 20.90 -16.34
C LYS A 175 17.69 21.03 -16.21
N LYS A 176 16.93 20.10 -16.80
CA LYS A 176 15.46 20.09 -16.71
C LYS A 176 14.99 19.94 -15.26
N VAL A 177 15.63 19.07 -14.47
CA VAL A 177 15.30 18.87 -13.04
C VAL A 177 15.68 20.11 -12.23
N GLN A 178 16.88 20.66 -12.44
CA GLN A 178 17.33 21.89 -11.78
C GLN A 178 16.41 23.07 -12.08
N GLU A 179 16.10 23.34 -13.36
CA GLU A 179 15.20 24.42 -13.77
C GLU A 179 13.81 24.27 -13.11
N ALA A 180 13.32 23.04 -12.91
CA ALA A 180 12.01 22.78 -12.29
C ALA A 180 11.93 23.25 -10.83
N VAL A 181 13.01 23.08 -10.07
CA VAL A 181 13.09 23.43 -8.64
C VAL A 181 13.73 24.79 -8.42
N LEU A 182 14.25 25.43 -9.47
CA LEU A 182 14.85 26.77 -9.44
C LEU A 182 14.00 27.76 -10.25
N ASP A 183 14.39 28.05 -11.49
CA ASP A 183 13.85 29.17 -12.27
C ASP A 183 12.38 29.01 -12.66
N ARG A 184 11.91 27.77 -12.82
CA ARG A 184 10.54 27.42 -13.23
C ARG A 184 9.71 26.85 -12.09
N TRP A 185 10.13 27.12 -10.85
CA TRP A 185 9.41 26.65 -9.68
C TRP A 185 7.97 27.15 -9.67
N VAL A 186 7.05 26.24 -9.36
CA VAL A 186 5.64 26.54 -9.19
C VAL A 186 5.23 26.14 -7.78
N ASN A 187 4.66 27.08 -7.02
CA ASN A 187 4.22 26.84 -5.64
C ASN A 187 3.06 25.83 -5.53
N ASP A 188 2.37 25.57 -6.64
CA ASP A 188 1.31 24.56 -6.72
C ASP A 188 1.80 23.36 -7.56
N PRO A 189 1.98 22.18 -6.94
CA PRO A 189 2.40 20.96 -7.64
C PRO A 189 1.46 20.55 -8.78
N HIS A 190 0.17 20.88 -8.71
CA HIS A 190 -0.83 20.54 -9.73
C HIS A 190 -0.59 21.26 -11.06
N ARG A 191 0.14 22.38 -11.01
CA ARG A 191 0.52 23.16 -12.19
C ARG A 191 1.85 22.73 -12.79
N MET A 192 2.58 21.85 -12.13
CA MET A 192 3.82 21.27 -12.65
C MET A 192 3.52 20.17 -13.67
N ASP A 193 4.43 19.97 -14.62
CA ASP A 193 4.35 18.83 -15.55
C ASP A 193 4.33 17.51 -14.76
N LYS A 194 3.28 16.69 -14.96
CA LYS A 194 3.05 15.45 -14.19
C LYS A 194 4.24 14.49 -14.27
N ARG A 195 4.90 14.42 -15.43
CA ARG A 195 6.09 13.58 -15.63
C ARG A 195 7.31 14.11 -14.87
N LEU A 196 7.47 15.43 -14.81
CA LEU A 196 8.55 16.07 -14.07
C LEU A 196 8.35 15.95 -12.56
N LEU A 197 7.12 16.13 -12.09
CA LEU A 197 6.74 15.92 -10.69
C LEU A 197 7.02 14.46 -10.26
N ALA A 198 6.58 13.48 -11.06
CA ALA A 198 6.87 12.06 -10.83
C ALA A 198 8.38 11.79 -10.76
N LEU A 199 9.15 12.39 -11.68
CA LEU A 199 10.59 12.23 -11.73
C LEU A 199 11.27 12.76 -10.46
N ILE A 200 10.84 13.90 -9.92
CA ILE A 200 11.43 14.48 -8.70
C ILE A 200 11.17 13.56 -7.50
N TYR A 201 9.93 13.13 -7.27
CA TYR A 201 9.60 12.22 -6.16
C TYR A 201 10.34 10.89 -6.26
N LEU A 202 10.34 10.24 -7.43
CA LEU A 202 11.00 8.96 -7.61
C LEU A 202 12.53 9.06 -7.54
N ALA A 203 13.11 10.15 -8.05
CA ALA A 203 14.55 10.38 -7.95
C ALA A 203 14.99 10.65 -6.49
N HIS A 204 14.13 11.30 -5.70
CA HIS A 204 14.36 11.47 -4.27
C HIS A 204 14.24 10.13 -3.52
N ALA A 205 13.17 9.36 -3.73
CA ALA A 205 12.96 8.05 -3.10
C ALA A 205 14.05 7.01 -3.45
N SER A 206 14.77 7.22 -4.57
CA SER A 206 15.89 6.37 -4.99
C SER A 206 17.27 6.93 -4.61
N ASP A 207 17.35 8.01 -3.83
CA ASP A 207 18.60 8.69 -3.42
C ASP A 207 19.52 9.12 -4.57
N VAL A 208 18.95 9.41 -5.75
CA VAL A 208 19.73 9.83 -6.93
C VAL A 208 19.57 11.30 -7.27
N LEU A 209 18.62 12.00 -6.65
CA LEU A 209 18.34 13.41 -6.93
C LEU A 209 19.52 14.33 -6.58
N GLU A 210 20.26 14.04 -5.52
CA GLU A 210 21.46 14.79 -5.11
C GLU A 210 22.52 14.87 -6.21
N ASN A 211 22.63 13.83 -7.04
CA ASN A 211 23.56 13.83 -8.18
C ASN A 211 23.22 14.92 -9.22
N ALA A 212 21.95 15.31 -9.32
CA ALA A 212 21.53 16.41 -10.18
C ALA A 212 21.83 17.78 -9.56
N PHE A 213 21.98 17.87 -8.24
CA PHE A 213 22.26 19.12 -7.53
C PHE A 213 23.75 19.35 -7.28
N ALA A 214 24.59 18.31 -7.35
CA ALA A 214 26.04 18.41 -7.20
C ALA A 214 26.73 19.52 -8.02
N PRO A 215 26.28 19.88 -9.25
CA PRO A 215 26.88 20.98 -10.02
C PRO A 215 26.39 22.39 -9.64
N LEU A 216 25.41 22.52 -8.74
CA LEU A 216 24.84 23.81 -8.34
C LEU A 216 25.77 24.57 -7.40
N LEU A 217 25.64 25.90 -7.39
CA LEU A 217 26.26 26.76 -6.38
C LEU A 217 25.54 26.61 -5.03
N ASP A 218 26.23 26.84 -3.92
CA ASP A 218 25.69 26.65 -2.56
C ASP A 218 24.31 27.31 -2.35
N GLU A 219 24.14 28.56 -2.76
CA GLU A 219 22.85 29.28 -2.64
C GLU A 219 21.72 28.61 -3.45
N GLN A 220 22.04 28.10 -4.64
CA GLN A 220 21.07 27.40 -5.48
C GLN A 220 20.77 26.00 -4.94
N TYR A 221 21.79 25.32 -4.42
CA TYR A 221 21.66 24.02 -3.77
C TYR A 221 20.71 24.10 -2.57
N ASP A 222 20.91 25.08 -1.69
CA ASP A 222 20.05 25.30 -0.52
C ASP A 222 18.61 25.60 -0.92
N LEU A 223 18.41 26.46 -1.93
CA LEU A 223 17.09 26.79 -2.44
C LEU A 223 16.39 25.59 -3.09
N ALA A 224 17.09 24.82 -3.92
CA ALA A 224 16.58 23.61 -4.55
C ALA A 224 16.15 22.58 -3.49
N THR A 225 17.02 22.32 -2.51
CA THR A 225 16.76 21.38 -1.41
C THR A 225 15.56 21.82 -0.58
N LYS A 226 15.45 23.11 -0.26
CA LYS A 226 14.30 23.66 0.45
C LYS A 226 12.99 23.43 -0.31
N ARG A 227 12.97 23.64 -1.63
CA ARG A 227 11.78 23.45 -2.47
C ARG A 227 11.42 21.98 -2.66
N VAL A 228 12.41 21.10 -2.78
CA VAL A 228 12.18 19.64 -2.77
C VAL A 228 11.55 19.23 -1.44
N ARG A 229 12.07 19.69 -0.30
CA ARG A 229 11.44 19.45 1.01
C ARG A 229 10.00 19.96 1.06
N GLN A 230 9.72 21.15 0.54
CA GLN A 230 8.34 21.65 0.43
C GLN A 230 7.41 20.73 -0.36
N LEU A 231 7.90 20.00 -1.38
CA LEU A 231 7.10 18.98 -2.08
C LEU A 231 6.91 17.72 -1.24
N LEU A 232 7.93 17.31 -0.51
CA LEU A 232 7.91 16.10 0.32
C LEU A 232 7.04 16.26 1.57
N ASP A 233 6.94 17.48 2.10
CA ASP A 233 6.10 17.82 3.26
C ASP A 233 4.60 17.86 2.92
N LEU A 234 4.23 17.73 1.64
CA LEU A 234 2.83 17.68 1.23
C LEU A 234 2.20 16.35 1.61
N ASP A 235 0.95 16.38 2.06
CA ASP A 235 0.16 15.18 2.31
C ASP A 235 -0.42 14.64 0.98
N PRO A 236 0.05 13.50 0.47
CA PRO A 236 -0.44 12.92 -0.77
C PRO A 236 -1.95 12.62 -0.74
N GLU A 237 -2.50 12.35 0.45
CA GLU A 237 -3.93 12.06 0.67
C GLU A 237 -4.80 13.30 0.51
N VAL A 238 -4.24 14.49 0.77
CA VAL A 238 -4.95 15.75 0.51
C VAL A 238 -4.77 16.14 -0.95
N GLU A 239 -3.55 16.07 -1.49
CA GLU A 239 -3.26 16.51 -2.85
C GLU A 239 -4.02 15.71 -3.93
N CYS A 240 -4.27 14.43 -3.70
CA CYS A 240 -5.05 13.58 -4.61
C CYS A 240 -6.57 13.88 -4.65
N THR A 241 -7.10 14.69 -3.73
CA THR A 241 -8.53 15.09 -3.74
C THR A 241 -8.77 16.39 -4.50
N LYS A 242 -7.70 17.09 -4.89
CA LYS A 242 -7.78 18.36 -5.61
C LYS A 242 -8.15 18.18 -7.08
N ALA A 243 -8.74 19.22 -7.68
CA ALA A 243 -9.17 19.19 -9.07
C ALA A 243 -7.99 19.02 -10.06
N ASN A 244 -8.20 18.29 -11.16
CA ASN A 244 -7.23 18.03 -12.24
C ASN A 244 -5.97 17.22 -11.84
N THR A 245 -6.04 16.53 -10.71
CA THR A 245 -4.94 15.71 -10.19
C THR A 245 -4.85 14.33 -10.88
N ASN A 246 -3.73 13.64 -10.68
CA ASN A 246 -3.58 12.23 -11.06
C ASN A 246 -3.55 11.40 -9.77
N GLU A 247 -4.66 10.74 -9.47
CA GLU A 247 -4.82 9.96 -8.25
C GLU A 247 -3.79 8.85 -8.10
N VAL A 248 -3.46 8.15 -9.19
CA VAL A 248 -2.49 7.06 -9.18
C VAL A 248 -1.08 7.60 -8.92
N LEU A 249 -0.73 8.77 -9.47
CA LEU A 249 0.55 9.41 -9.19
C LEU A 249 0.73 9.65 -7.68
N TRP A 250 -0.27 10.27 -7.04
CA TRP A 250 -0.20 10.57 -5.62
C TRP A 250 -0.28 9.33 -4.74
N ALA A 251 -0.98 8.28 -5.18
CA ALA A 251 -0.97 6.98 -4.51
C ALA A 251 0.43 6.34 -4.53
N VAL A 252 1.15 6.45 -5.65
CA VAL A 252 2.54 6.00 -5.75
C VAL A 252 3.44 6.83 -4.85
N VAL A 253 3.27 8.17 -4.82
CA VAL A 253 4.01 9.04 -3.89
C VAL A 253 3.74 8.61 -2.44
N ALA A 254 2.49 8.40 -2.07
CA ALA A 254 2.09 7.96 -0.74
C ALA A 254 2.74 6.63 -0.33
N ALA A 255 2.93 5.71 -1.27
CA ALA A 255 3.58 4.42 -1.02
C ALA A 255 5.08 4.55 -0.73
N PHE A 256 5.75 5.57 -1.27
CA PHE A 256 7.19 5.81 -1.04
C PHE A 256 7.49 6.80 0.10
N THR A 257 6.50 7.57 0.55
CA THR A 257 6.65 8.51 1.69
C THR A 257 6.26 7.90 3.04
N LYS A 258 5.70 6.68 3.06
CA LYS A 258 5.29 5.96 4.27
C LYS A 258 6.42 5.11 4.84
#